data_AF-A0A1J5SA44-F1
#
_entry.id   AF-A0A1J5SA44-F1
#
_cell.length_a   1.000
_cell.length_b   1.000
_cell.length_c   1.000
_cell.angle_alpha   90.00
_cell.angle_beta   90.00
_cell.angle_gamma   90.00
#
_symmetry.space_group_name_H-M   'P 1'
#
loop_
_entity.id
_entity.type
_entity.pdbx_description
1 polymer ?
#
loop_
_entity_poly.entity_id
_entity_poly.type
_entity_poly.pdbx_seq_one_letter_code
_entity_poly.pdbx_strand_id
1 'polypeptide(L)'
;MPTSEKPAAGPALVPDILERLRAGRSPRDVEGQRRFGIRPQGEHLGLPMPALRTIAREHRRDHALALALWETGVHEARLLAALVADPDRLTIRTMTGWARGFDTWATVDNACIHLFRKSPHAAACARTWIPRHREYVRRAGLVLVATLAVHDRSADDRVFLDFLPAIRSVSTDDRNFVRKAASWALRQIGKRNARLRRSAIAEARRILKLNTPSARWIARDALRELAPVRGRAGSC
;
A
#
# COMPACT_ATOMS: atom_id res chain seq x y z
N MET A 1 -25.08 24.36 4.01
CA MET A 1 -25.95 23.17 4.10
C MET A 1 -25.22 22.12 4.92
N PRO A 2 -25.67 21.76 6.14
CA PRO A 2 -25.05 20.68 6.87
C PRO A 2 -25.44 19.37 6.17
N THR A 3 -24.44 18.64 5.67
CA THR A 3 -24.62 17.27 5.21
C THR A 3 -25.15 16.45 6.38
N SER A 4 -26.36 15.93 6.24
CA SER A 4 -26.95 14.95 7.16
C SER A 4 -26.01 13.75 7.30
N GLU A 5 -25.16 13.74 8.33
CA GLU A 5 -24.39 12.56 8.71
C GLU A 5 -25.38 11.51 9.19
N LYS A 6 -25.61 10.48 8.37
CA LYS A 6 -26.28 9.25 8.80
C LYS A 6 -25.51 8.74 10.02
N PRO A 7 -26.15 8.48 11.17
CA PRO A 7 -25.45 8.00 12.36
C PRO A 7 -24.68 6.73 11.99
N ALA A 8 -23.41 6.68 12.38
CA ALA A 8 -22.56 5.51 12.21
C ALA A 8 -23.24 4.33 12.91
N ALA A 9 -23.73 3.37 12.14
CA ALA A 9 -24.39 2.18 12.66
C ALA A 9 -23.39 1.29 13.44
N GLY A 10 -22.09 1.45 13.15
CA GLY A 10 -21.01 0.95 13.98
C GLY A 10 -20.88 -0.58 13.95
N PRO A 11 -20.34 -1.19 15.02
CA PRO A 11 -20.03 -2.62 15.06
C PRO A 11 -21.25 -3.54 14.91
N ALA A 12 -22.47 -3.05 15.19
CA ALA A 12 -23.69 -3.85 15.12
C ALA A 12 -24.01 -4.39 13.72
N LEU A 13 -23.50 -3.74 12.65
CA LEU A 13 -23.69 -4.18 11.26
C LEU A 13 -22.73 -5.29 10.81
N VAL A 14 -21.73 -5.65 11.61
CA VAL A 14 -20.71 -6.63 11.20
C VAL A 14 -21.34 -7.98 10.79
N PRO A 15 -22.28 -8.57 11.54
CA PRO A 15 -22.91 -9.82 11.15
C PRO A 15 -23.57 -9.75 9.76
N ASP A 16 -24.40 -8.75 9.51
CA ASP A 16 -25.12 -8.56 8.24
C ASP A 16 -24.15 -8.35 7.06
N ILE A 17 -23.09 -7.57 7.28
CA ILE A 17 -22.06 -7.35 6.26
C ILE A 17 -21.29 -8.64 5.98
N LEU A 18 -20.94 -9.42 7.00
CA LEU A 18 -20.27 -10.71 6.81
C LEU A 18 -21.16 -11.71 6.07
N GLU A 19 -22.46 -11.74 6.37
CA GLU A 19 -23.43 -12.56 5.63
C GLU A 19 -23.47 -12.15 4.16
N ARG A 20 -23.58 -10.86 3.86
CA ARG A 20 -23.56 -10.33 2.48
C ARG A 20 -22.25 -10.65 1.76
N LEU A 21 -21.12 -10.54 2.44
CA LEU A 21 -19.81 -10.92 1.89
C LEU A 21 -19.77 -12.42 1.58
N ARG A 22 -20.23 -13.28 2.50
CA ARG A 22 -20.25 -14.73 2.31
C ARG A 22 -21.20 -15.18 1.20
N ALA A 23 -22.34 -14.52 1.05
CA ALA A 23 -23.26 -14.75 -0.07
C ALA A 23 -22.61 -14.47 -1.44
N GLY A 24 -21.65 -13.54 -1.50
CA GLY A 24 -20.87 -13.23 -2.70
C GLY A 24 -19.63 -14.10 -2.92
N ARG A 25 -19.43 -15.18 -2.13
CA ARG A 25 -18.23 -16.02 -2.21
C ARG A 25 -18.06 -16.65 -3.59
N SER A 26 -16.82 -16.62 -4.09
CA SER A 26 -16.42 -17.21 -5.37
C SER A 26 -15.15 -18.05 -5.22
N PRO A 27 -15.26 -19.40 -5.13
CA PRO A 27 -14.10 -20.29 -5.07
C PRO A 27 -13.18 -20.18 -6.30
N ARG A 28 -13.77 -19.90 -7.47
CA ARG A 28 -13.02 -19.65 -8.71
C ARG A 28 -12.11 -18.43 -8.57
N ASP A 29 -12.63 -17.34 -8.01
CA ASP A 29 -11.84 -16.11 -7.84
C ASP A 29 -10.84 -16.25 -6.71
N VAL A 30 -11.14 -17.01 -5.64
CA VAL A 30 -10.15 -17.42 -4.63
C VAL A 30 -8.96 -18.10 -5.30
N GLU A 31 -9.20 -19.08 -6.17
CA GLU A 31 -8.11 -19.79 -6.87
C GLU A 31 -7.34 -18.84 -7.81
N GLY A 32 -8.03 -17.97 -8.53
CA GLY A 32 -7.41 -16.93 -9.35
C GLY A 32 -6.49 -16.02 -8.52
N GLN A 33 -6.93 -15.57 -7.35
CA GLN A 33 -6.16 -14.72 -6.45
C GLN A 33 -4.94 -15.44 -5.85
N ARG A 34 -5.05 -16.73 -5.55
CA ARG A 34 -3.95 -17.57 -5.04
C ARG A 34 -2.78 -17.67 -6.02
N ARG A 35 -3.03 -17.64 -7.33
CA ARG A 35 -1.99 -17.60 -8.37
C ARG A 35 -1.14 -16.32 -8.30
N PHE A 36 -1.68 -15.24 -7.76
CA PHE A 36 -0.94 -14.00 -7.48
C PHE A 36 -0.34 -13.95 -6.07
N GLY A 37 -0.35 -15.06 -5.34
CA GLY A 37 0.18 -15.15 -3.98
C GLY A 37 -0.68 -14.47 -2.92
N ILE A 38 -1.97 -14.24 -3.19
CA ILE A 38 -2.94 -13.79 -2.19
C ILE A 38 -3.46 -15.03 -1.47
N ARG A 39 -2.91 -15.28 -0.27
CA ARG A 39 -3.22 -16.43 0.59
C ARG A 39 -3.39 -15.93 2.03
N PRO A 40 -4.52 -15.30 2.37
CA PRO A 40 -4.76 -14.82 3.73
C PRO A 40 -4.82 -15.99 4.71
N GLN A 41 -4.53 -15.71 5.97
CA GLN A 41 -4.60 -16.70 7.05
C GLN A 41 -6.05 -16.99 7.46
N GLY A 42 -6.92 -15.97 7.37
CA GLY A 42 -8.34 -16.08 7.67
C GLY A 42 -9.20 -16.53 6.48
N GLU A 43 -10.51 -16.45 6.66
CA GLU A 43 -11.51 -16.76 5.63
C GLU A 43 -11.27 -15.92 4.36
N HIS A 44 -11.27 -16.58 3.20
CA HIS A 44 -11.02 -15.98 1.88
C HIS A 44 -12.24 -16.22 0.99
N LEU A 45 -12.96 -15.16 0.65
CA LEU A 45 -14.25 -15.23 -0.05
C LEU A 45 -14.11 -15.02 -1.56
N GLY A 46 -13.06 -14.36 -2.04
CA GLY A 46 -12.79 -14.17 -3.46
C GLY A 46 -13.55 -13.01 -4.10
N LEU A 47 -14.14 -12.09 -3.32
CA LEU A 47 -14.92 -11.00 -3.91
C LEU A 47 -14.01 -10.02 -4.67
N PRO A 48 -14.43 -9.54 -5.84
CA PRO A 48 -13.68 -8.54 -6.57
C PRO A 48 -13.87 -7.16 -5.95
N MET A 49 -12.84 -6.29 -6.08
CA MET A 49 -12.87 -4.93 -5.53
C MET A 49 -14.11 -4.09 -5.90
N PRO A 50 -14.71 -4.17 -7.10
CA PRO A 50 -15.96 -3.49 -7.42
C PRO A 50 -17.11 -3.87 -6.48
N ALA A 51 -17.25 -5.14 -6.10
CA ALA A 51 -18.28 -5.58 -5.15
C ALA A 51 -18.07 -4.97 -3.76
N LEU A 52 -16.82 -4.99 -3.26
CA LEU A 52 -16.46 -4.37 -1.99
C LEU A 52 -16.70 -2.85 -2.00
N ARG A 53 -16.42 -2.18 -3.12
CA ARG A 53 -16.68 -0.74 -3.27
C ARG A 53 -18.17 -0.41 -3.27
N THR A 54 -19.03 -1.29 -3.79
CA THR A 54 -20.48 -1.12 -3.71
C THR A 54 -20.92 -1.13 -2.25
N ILE A 55 -20.51 -2.13 -1.46
CA ILE A 55 -20.82 -2.21 -0.03
C ILE A 55 -20.25 -0.98 0.70
N ALA A 56 -18.99 -0.61 0.44
CA ALA A 56 -18.33 0.50 1.10
C ALA A 56 -19.07 1.85 0.95
N ARG A 57 -19.75 2.08 -0.18
CA ARG A 57 -20.50 3.33 -0.43
C ARG A 57 -21.64 3.54 0.56
N GLU A 58 -22.21 2.46 1.07
CA GLU A 58 -23.33 2.47 2.02
C GLU A 58 -22.89 2.84 3.45
N HIS A 59 -21.60 2.69 3.76
CA HIS A 59 -21.04 2.83 5.12
C HIS A 59 -19.83 3.77 5.19
N ARG A 60 -19.67 4.70 4.24
CA ARG A 60 -18.48 5.57 4.18
C ARG A 60 -18.27 6.33 5.49
N ARG A 61 -17.02 6.38 5.94
CA ARG A 61 -16.56 7.06 7.17
C ARG A 61 -17.11 6.49 8.48
N ASP A 62 -17.66 5.27 8.48
CA ASP A 62 -17.96 4.57 9.73
C ASP A 62 -16.69 3.93 10.32
N HIS A 63 -15.93 4.72 11.08
CA HIS A 63 -14.66 4.26 11.66
C HIS A 63 -14.83 3.11 12.66
N ALA A 64 -15.92 3.10 13.43
CA ALA A 64 -16.17 2.04 14.42
C ALA A 64 -16.48 0.70 13.73
N LEU A 65 -17.30 0.73 12.68
CA LEU A 65 -17.54 -0.43 11.83
C LEU A 65 -16.24 -0.92 11.17
N ALA A 66 -15.42 -0.03 10.63
CA ALA A 66 -14.17 -0.41 9.99
C ALA A 66 -13.21 -1.14 10.94
N LEU A 67 -13.08 -0.66 12.19
CA LEU A 67 -12.28 -1.34 13.21
C LEU A 67 -12.84 -2.73 13.50
N ALA A 68 -14.16 -2.84 13.67
CA ALA A 68 -14.80 -4.13 13.94
C ALA A 68 -14.66 -5.12 12.78
N LEU A 69 -14.81 -4.67 11.53
CA LEU A 69 -14.59 -5.47 10.31
C LEU A 69 -13.15 -5.98 10.23
N TRP A 70 -12.17 -5.16 10.61
CA TRP A 70 -10.76 -5.54 10.60
C TRP A 70 -10.46 -6.72 11.55
N GLU A 71 -11.06 -6.70 12.74
CA GLU A 71 -10.88 -7.71 13.78
C GLU A 71 -11.49 -9.07 13.40
N THR A 72 -12.45 -9.12 12.47
CA THR A 72 -13.06 -10.39 12.02
C THR A 72 -12.07 -11.36 11.40
N GLY A 73 -10.93 -10.87 10.89
CA GLY A 73 -9.92 -11.69 10.22
C GLY A 73 -10.30 -12.16 8.81
N VAL A 74 -11.54 -11.94 8.36
CA VAL A 74 -11.99 -12.24 7.00
C VAL A 74 -11.27 -11.32 6.01
N HIS A 75 -10.67 -11.88 4.98
CA HIS A 75 -9.83 -11.12 4.03
C HIS A 75 -10.58 -9.95 3.40
N GLU A 76 -11.76 -10.22 2.85
CA GLU A 76 -12.62 -9.23 2.22
C GLU A 76 -13.17 -8.19 3.22
N ALA A 77 -13.42 -8.59 4.47
CA ALA A 77 -13.83 -7.65 5.51
C ALA A 77 -12.70 -6.68 5.87
N ARG A 78 -11.44 -7.14 5.91
CA ARG A 78 -10.26 -6.28 6.07
C ARG A 78 -10.04 -5.35 4.88
N LEU A 79 -10.29 -5.82 3.66
CA LEU A 79 -10.26 -4.97 2.47
C LEU A 79 -11.35 -3.89 2.55
N LEU A 80 -12.57 -4.28 2.94
CA LEU A 80 -13.70 -3.37 3.13
C LEU A 80 -13.44 -2.36 4.25
N ALA A 81 -12.84 -2.77 5.37
CA ALA A 81 -12.48 -1.91 6.48
C ALA A 81 -11.66 -0.68 6.03
N ALA A 82 -10.68 -0.88 5.14
CA ALA A 82 -9.90 0.22 4.59
C ALA A 82 -10.67 1.16 3.65
N LEU A 83 -11.78 0.70 3.05
CA LEU A 83 -12.66 1.54 2.22
C LEU A 83 -13.68 2.32 3.07
N VAL A 84 -14.05 1.77 4.22
CA VAL A 84 -15.08 2.28 5.14
C VAL A 84 -14.49 3.25 6.16
N ALA A 85 -13.28 2.98 6.67
CA ALA A 85 -12.65 3.75 7.73
C ALA A 85 -12.56 5.25 7.42
N ASP A 86 -12.80 6.05 8.45
CA ASP A 86 -12.52 7.48 8.40
C ASP A 86 -11.00 7.74 8.55
N PRO A 87 -10.32 8.32 7.54
CA PRO A 87 -8.90 8.65 7.63
C PRO A 87 -8.57 9.70 8.70
N ASP A 88 -9.50 10.61 9.01
CA ASP A 88 -9.26 11.73 9.94
C ASP A 88 -9.21 11.24 11.40
N ARG A 89 -9.76 10.04 11.66
CA ARG A 89 -9.75 9.36 12.96
C ARG A 89 -8.60 8.36 13.12
N LEU A 90 -7.73 8.22 12.12
CA LEU A 90 -6.60 7.30 12.21
C LEU A 90 -5.53 7.79 13.17
N THR A 91 -5.15 6.90 14.08
CA THR A 91 -3.98 7.09 14.96
C THR A 91 -2.81 6.24 14.50
N ILE A 92 -1.58 6.64 14.85
CA ILE A 92 -0.37 5.80 14.65
C ILE A 92 -0.56 4.42 15.26
N ARG A 93 -1.23 4.33 16.42
CA ARG A 93 -1.54 3.07 17.10
C ARG A 93 -2.41 2.16 16.23
N THR A 94 -3.51 2.69 15.69
CA THR A 94 -4.42 1.93 14.81
C THR A 94 -3.69 1.47 13.55
N MET A 95 -2.99 2.38 12.87
CA MET A 95 -2.22 2.08 11.66
C MET A 95 -1.15 1.00 11.91
N THR A 96 -0.44 1.09 13.03
CA THR A 96 0.60 0.12 13.40
C THR A 96 -0.02 -1.22 13.82
N GLY A 97 -1.17 -1.22 14.47
CA GLY A 97 -1.93 -2.43 14.78
C GLY A 97 -2.32 -3.19 13.51
N TRP A 98 -2.90 -2.49 12.53
CA TRP A 98 -3.22 -3.05 11.22
C TRP A 98 -1.97 -3.51 10.47
N ALA A 99 -0.87 -2.74 10.52
CA ALA A 99 0.40 -3.14 9.92
C ALA A 99 0.93 -4.48 10.46
N ARG A 100 0.72 -4.74 11.76
CA ARG A 100 1.02 -6.02 12.42
C ARG A 100 -0.04 -7.09 12.17
N GLY A 101 -1.21 -6.76 11.61
CA GLY A 101 -2.24 -7.72 11.23
C GLY A 101 -2.14 -8.19 9.78
N PHE A 102 -1.37 -7.50 8.94
CA PHE A 102 -1.23 -7.87 7.52
C PHE A 102 -0.59 -9.25 7.33
N ASP A 103 -1.20 -10.01 6.42
CA ASP A 103 -0.84 -11.38 6.03
C ASP A 103 -0.76 -11.57 4.51
N THR A 104 -1.09 -10.54 3.73
CA THR A 104 -1.12 -10.56 2.27
C THR A 104 -0.69 -9.22 1.72
N TRP A 105 -0.04 -9.22 0.54
CA TRP A 105 0.30 -7.97 -0.14
C TRP A 105 -0.96 -7.18 -0.55
N ALA A 106 -2.09 -7.85 -0.79
CA ALA A 106 -3.35 -7.23 -1.17
C ALA A 106 -3.95 -6.38 -0.03
N THR A 107 -3.96 -6.89 1.22
CA THR A 107 -4.44 -6.11 2.38
C THR A 107 -3.55 -4.92 2.67
N VAL A 108 -2.22 -5.08 2.56
CA VAL A 108 -1.24 -3.99 2.68
C VAL A 108 -1.53 -2.89 1.67
N ASP A 109 -1.57 -3.23 0.39
CA ASP A 109 -1.71 -2.27 -0.70
C ASP A 109 -3.06 -1.56 -0.62
N ASN A 110 -4.14 -2.30 -0.38
CA ASN A 110 -5.47 -1.75 -0.24
C ASN A 110 -5.55 -0.72 0.91
N ALA A 111 -5.03 -1.06 2.10
CA ALA A 111 -4.98 -0.13 3.23
C ALA A 111 -4.12 1.10 2.92
N CYS A 112 -2.96 0.93 2.29
CA CYS A 112 -2.07 2.05 1.96
C CYS A 112 -2.65 2.99 0.90
N ILE A 113 -3.28 2.44 -0.14
CA ILE A 113 -3.83 3.20 -1.28
C ILE A 113 -5.12 3.92 -0.89
N HIS A 114 -6.01 3.25 -0.15
CA HIS A 114 -7.36 3.76 0.08
C HIS A 114 -7.52 4.51 1.40
N LEU A 115 -6.66 4.24 2.38
CA LEU A 115 -6.80 4.78 3.73
C LEU A 115 -5.53 5.48 4.22
N PHE A 116 -4.45 4.74 4.48
CA PHE A 116 -3.31 5.24 5.25
C PHE A 116 -2.61 6.44 4.60
N ARG A 117 -2.54 6.52 3.26
CA ARG A 117 -1.96 7.69 2.57
C ARG A 117 -2.67 9.01 2.85
N LYS A 118 -3.93 8.96 3.33
CA LYS A 118 -4.75 10.14 3.65
C LYS A 118 -4.52 10.62 5.09
N SER A 119 -3.86 9.81 5.93
CA SER A 119 -3.56 10.18 7.31
C SER A 119 -2.35 11.11 7.36
N PRO A 120 -2.35 12.15 8.24
CA PRO A 120 -1.17 12.98 8.48
C PRO A 120 0.02 12.18 9.04
N HIS A 121 -0.22 10.97 9.54
CA HIS A 121 0.82 10.10 10.10
C HIS A 121 1.53 9.21 9.08
N ALA A 122 1.13 9.24 7.80
CA ALA A 122 1.61 8.31 6.79
C ALA A 122 3.15 8.29 6.66
N ALA A 123 3.79 9.46 6.56
CA ALA A 123 5.23 9.56 6.43
C ALA A 123 5.97 9.07 7.69
N ALA A 124 5.48 9.41 8.89
CA ALA A 124 6.06 8.96 10.16
C ALA A 124 5.97 7.43 10.32
N CYS A 125 4.83 6.85 9.97
CA CYS A 125 4.64 5.40 9.93
C CYS A 125 5.59 4.75 8.94
N ALA A 126 5.72 5.28 7.72
CA ALA A 126 6.64 4.75 6.71
C ALA A 126 8.09 4.73 7.20
N ARG A 127 8.57 5.82 7.82
CA ARG A 127 9.93 5.90 8.43
C ARG A 127 10.13 4.81 9.48
N THR A 128 9.11 4.52 10.28
CA THR A 128 9.17 3.51 11.35
C THR A 128 9.07 2.07 10.84
N TRP A 129 8.36 1.85 9.74
CA TRP A 129 8.01 0.51 9.25
C TRP A 129 9.02 -0.06 8.25
N ILE A 130 9.64 0.77 7.41
CA ILE A 130 10.65 0.31 6.42
C ILE A 130 11.78 -0.49 7.09
N PRO A 131 12.38 -0.08 8.22
CA PRO A 131 13.46 -0.83 8.83
C PRO A 131 13.04 -2.18 9.43
N ARG A 132 11.74 -2.39 9.70
CA ARG A 132 11.25 -3.59 10.39
C ARG A 132 11.51 -4.85 9.57
N HIS A 133 11.84 -5.96 10.23
CA HIS A 133 12.11 -7.22 9.53
C HIS A 133 10.84 -7.91 9.01
N ARG A 134 9.69 -7.74 9.69
CA ARG A 134 8.44 -8.38 9.28
C ARG A 134 8.00 -7.93 7.88
N GLU A 135 7.77 -8.88 6.99
CA GLU A 135 7.61 -8.67 5.55
C GLU A 135 6.56 -7.62 5.21
N TYR A 136 5.32 -7.82 5.68
CA TYR A 136 4.21 -6.93 5.35
C TYR A 136 4.23 -5.59 6.08
N VAL A 137 4.89 -5.51 7.24
CA VAL A 137 5.15 -4.22 7.90
C VAL A 137 6.12 -3.40 7.04
N ARG A 138 7.23 -4.01 6.61
CA ARG A 138 8.20 -3.37 5.71
C ARG A 138 7.56 -2.98 4.38
N ARG A 139 6.78 -3.88 3.78
CA ARG A 139 6.02 -3.59 2.56
C ARG A 139 5.10 -2.39 2.77
N ALA A 140 4.33 -2.33 3.85
CA ALA A 140 3.43 -1.22 4.13
C ALA A 140 4.19 0.13 4.17
N GLY A 141 5.38 0.17 4.78
CA GLY A 141 6.22 1.35 4.77
C GLY A 141 6.64 1.78 3.36
N LEU A 142 7.11 0.83 2.54
CA LEU A 142 7.52 1.10 1.16
C LEU A 142 6.33 1.52 0.26
N VAL A 143 5.17 0.87 0.41
CA VAL A 143 3.96 1.19 -0.34
C VAL A 143 3.43 2.57 0.05
N LEU A 144 3.49 2.95 1.32
CA LEU A 144 3.15 4.31 1.76
C LEU A 144 4.01 5.36 1.07
N VAL A 145 5.32 5.14 0.95
CA VAL A 145 6.20 6.04 0.20
C VAL A 145 5.77 6.15 -1.26
N ALA A 146 5.44 5.01 -1.89
CA ALA A 146 4.97 4.99 -3.28
C ALA A 146 3.66 5.77 -3.46
N THR A 147 2.67 5.57 -2.57
CA THR A 147 1.36 6.20 -2.67
C THR A 147 1.41 7.69 -2.32
N LEU A 148 2.24 8.11 -1.35
CA LEU A 148 2.50 9.52 -1.07
C LEU A 148 3.13 10.22 -2.27
N ALA A 149 4.12 9.60 -2.93
CA ALA A 149 4.79 10.19 -4.09
C ALA A 149 3.80 10.48 -5.24
N VAL A 150 2.80 9.61 -5.42
CA VAL A 150 1.74 9.75 -6.44
C VAL A 150 0.70 10.80 -6.05
N HIS A 151 0.24 10.77 -4.80
CA HIS A 151 -1.02 11.45 -4.42
C HIS A 151 -0.85 12.71 -3.58
N ASP A 152 0.20 12.82 -2.77
CA ASP A 152 0.40 13.99 -1.92
C ASP A 152 1.05 15.10 -2.74
N ARG A 153 0.26 15.95 -3.39
CA ARG A 153 0.77 17.03 -4.25
C ARG A 153 1.38 18.18 -3.45
N SER A 154 1.08 18.28 -2.16
CA SER A 154 1.58 19.31 -1.24
C SER A 154 2.93 18.99 -0.61
N ALA A 155 3.33 17.72 -0.52
CA ALA A 155 4.58 17.33 0.11
C ALA A 155 5.81 17.92 -0.58
N ASP A 156 6.71 18.49 0.23
CA ASP A 156 8.03 18.94 -0.18
C ASP A 156 8.89 17.76 -0.67
N ASP A 157 9.71 18.02 -1.68
CA ASP A 157 10.66 17.03 -2.23
C ASP A 157 11.56 16.40 -1.17
N ARG A 158 11.94 17.15 -0.11
CA ARG A 158 12.76 16.67 1.01
C ARG A 158 12.16 15.44 1.68
N VAL A 159 10.83 15.36 1.79
CA VAL A 159 10.15 14.17 2.35
C VAL A 159 10.54 12.92 1.57
N PHE A 160 10.57 13.00 0.24
CA PHE A 160 10.89 11.86 -0.62
C PHE A 160 12.39 11.61 -0.73
N LEU A 161 13.22 12.65 -0.68
CA LEU A 161 14.67 12.52 -0.63
C LEU A 161 15.11 11.74 0.62
N ASP A 162 14.49 12.00 1.77
CA ASP A 162 14.77 11.31 3.03
C ASP A 162 14.48 9.80 2.97
N PHE A 163 13.57 9.36 2.10
CA PHE A 163 13.24 7.94 1.95
C PHE A 163 14.21 7.17 1.05
N LEU A 164 14.99 7.85 0.19
CA LEU A 164 15.90 7.18 -0.75
C LEU A 164 16.95 6.29 -0.03
N PRO A 165 17.64 6.75 1.04
CA PRO A 165 18.56 5.89 1.79
C PRO A 165 17.85 4.71 2.48
N ALA A 166 16.62 4.91 2.97
CA ALA A 166 15.84 3.87 3.63
C ALA A 166 15.38 2.78 2.63
N ILE A 167 15.04 3.15 1.39
CA ILE A 167 14.76 2.19 0.32
C ILE A 167 16.03 1.38 0.01
N ARG A 168 17.19 2.04 -0.11
CA ARG A 168 18.46 1.35 -0.35
C ARG A 168 18.80 0.35 0.76
N SER A 169 18.63 0.73 2.04
CA SER A 169 19.01 -0.15 3.16
C SER A 169 18.22 -1.46 3.21
N VAL A 170 17.04 -1.52 2.58
CA VAL A 170 16.24 -2.75 2.48
C VAL A 170 16.27 -3.39 1.08
N SER A 171 17.07 -2.86 0.15
CA SER A 171 17.12 -3.34 -1.24
C SER A 171 17.85 -4.69 -1.41
N THR A 172 18.45 -5.23 -0.36
CA THR A 172 19.03 -6.58 -0.33
C THR A 172 18.02 -7.64 0.14
N ASP A 173 16.79 -7.26 0.47
CA ASP A 173 15.74 -8.20 0.89
C ASP A 173 15.22 -9.02 -0.30
N ASP A 174 15.42 -10.34 -0.25
CA ASP A 174 15.05 -11.25 -1.33
C ASP A 174 13.57 -11.64 -1.37
N ARG A 175 12.78 -11.22 -0.37
CA ARG A 175 11.34 -11.48 -0.37
C ARG A 175 10.67 -10.69 -1.48
N ASN A 176 10.00 -11.40 -2.37
CA ASN A 176 9.45 -10.84 -3.62
C ASN A 176 8.52 -9.65 -3.38
N PHE A 177 7.68 -9.69 -2.33
CA PHE A 177 6.76 -8.59 -2.05
C PHE A 177 7.47 -7.35 -1.46
N VAL A 178 8.58 -7.51 -0.75
CA VAL A 178 9.40 -6.37 -0.31
C VAL A 178 10.12 -5.77 -1.51
N ARG A 179 10.81 -6.60 -2.29
CA ARG A 179 11.56 -6.15 -3.48
C ARG A 179 10.70 -5.38 -4.46
N LYS A 180 9.49 -5.89 -4.77
CA LYS A 180 8.54 -5.20 -5.66
C LYS A 180 8.09 -3.85 -5.09
N ALA A 181 7.86 -3.76 -3.79
CA ALA A 181 7.48 -2.49 -3.15
C ALA A 181 8.64 -1.48 -3.13
N ALA A 182 9.88 -1.94 -2.94
CA ALA A 182 11.07 -1.08 -2.99
C ALA A 182 11.27 -0.48 -4.40
N SER A 183 11.17 -1.30 -5.45
CA SER A 183 11.18 -0.79 -6.83
C SER A 183 10.02 0.19 -7.08
N TRP A 184 8.81 -0.15 -6.64
CA TRP A 184 7.65 0.71 -6.83
C TRP A 184 7.84 2.08 -6.16
N ALA A 185 8.27 2.12 -4.90
CA ALA A 185 8.56 3.37 -4.19
C ALA A 185 9.60 4.22 -4.93
N LEU A 186 10.73 3.62 -5.31
CA LEU A 186 11.80 4.33 -6.01
C LEU A 186 11.33 4.91 -7.36
N ARG A 187 10.55 4.16 -8.13
CA ARG A 187 9.96 4.60 -9.41
C ARG A 187 8.98 5.75 -9.20
N GLN A 188 8.10 5.68 -8.22
CA GLN A 188 7.12 6.74 -8.00
C GLN A 188 7.74 8.03 -7.48
N ILE A 189 8.77 7.95 -6.62
CA ILE A 189 9.57 9.14 -6.27
C ILE A 189 10.15 9.78 -7.53
N GLY A 190 10.78 8.99 -8.41
CA GLY A 190 11.41 9.50 -9.62
C GLY A 190 10.43 10.04 -10.68
N LYS A 191 9.17 9.60 -10.66
CA LYS A 191 8.12 10.10 -11.58
C LYS A 191 7.54 11.44 -11.18
N ARG A 192 7.75 11.87 -9.93
CA ARG A 192 7.08 13.03 -9.35
C ARG A 192 7.48 14.35 -10.01
N ASN A 193 8.77 14.58 -10.20
CA ASN A 193 9.32 15.76 -10.89
C ASN A 193 10.78 15.53 -11.32
N ALA A 194 11.36 16.47 -12.06
CA ALA A 194 12.73 16.35 -12.60
C ALA A 194 13.82 16.25 -11.52
N ARG A 195 13.67 16.95 -10.38
CA ARG A 195 14.64 16.90 -9.28
C ARG A 195 14.66 15.53 -8.64
N LEU A 196 13.50 15.02 -8.24
CA LEU A 196 13.38 13.69 -7.65
C LEU A 196 13.72 12.57 -8.63
N ARG A 197 13.48 12.77 -9.94
CA ARG A 197 13.95 11.85 -10.99
C ARG A 197 15.47 11.67 -10.94
N ARG A 198 16.23 12.77 -10.92
CA ARG A 198 17.70 12.72 -10.85
C ARG A 198 18.16 12.00 -9.58
N SER A 199 17.55 12.32 -8.44
CA SER A 199 17.88 11.68 -7.16
C SER A 199 17.54 10.18 -7.14
N ALA A 200 16.39 9.77 -7.68
CA ALA A 200 15.98 8.37 -7.76
C ALA A 200 16.89 7.57 -8.71
N ILE A 201 17.32 8.15 -9.84
CA ILE A 201 18.31 7.52 -10.74
C ILE A 201 19.65 7.34 -10.03
N ALA A 202 20.12 8.37 -9.32
CA ALA A 202 21.36 8.29 -8.55
C ALA A 202 21.25 7.20 -7.47
N GLU A 203 20.13 7.11 -6.76
CA GLU A 203 19.93 6.06 -5.76
C GLU A 203 19.82 4.68 -6.38
N ALA A 204 19.14 4.52 -7.52
CA ALA A 204 19.10 3.25 -8.26
C ALA A 204 20.51 2.77 -8.63
N ARG A 205 21.41 3.68 -9.04
CA ARG A 205 22.82 3.35 -9.29
C ARG A 205 23.57 2.95 -8.01
N ARG A 206 23.26 3.55 -6.86
CA ARG A 206 23.82 3.12 -5.56
C ARG A 206 23.32 1.75 -5.15
N ILE A 207 22.02 1.48 -5.30
CA ILE A 207 21.43 0.16 -5.06
C ILE A 207 22.08 -0.89 -5.95
N LEU A 208 22.33 -0.58 -7.23
CA LEU A 208 22.97 -1.51 -8.16
C LEU A 208 24.34 -2.00 -7.66
N LYS A 209 25.10 -1.14 -6.96
CA LYS A 209 26.42 -1.47 -6.40
C LYS A 209 26.38 -2.45 -5.22
N LEU A 210 25.21 -2.66 -4.59
CA LEU A 210 25.06 -3.67 -3.52
C LEU A 210 25.22 -5.11 -4.05
N ASN A 211 25.09 -5.30 -5.36
CA ASN A 211 25.39 -6.55 -6.07
C ASN A 211 24.68 -7.83 -5.55
N THR A 212 23.48 -7.71 -4.99
CA THR A 212 22.59 -8.85 -4.73
C THR A 212 21.58 -9.05 -5.87
N PRO A 213 20.96 -10.24 -6.02
CA PRO A 213 19.92 -10.46 -7.03
C PRO A 213 18.78 -9.44 -6.92
N SER A 214 18.32 -9.17 -5.70
CA SER A 214 17.23 -8.23 -5.46
C SER A 214 17.60 -6.79 -5.72
N ALA A 215 18.80 -6.35 -5.31
CA ALA A 215 19.28 -5.01 -5.58
C ALA A 215 19.45 -4.75 -7.08
N ARG A 216 20.01 -5.73 -7.83
CA ARG A 216 20.10 -5.64 -9.31
C ARG A 216 18.73 -5.52 -9.96
N TRP A 217 17.75 -6.30 -9.52
CA TRP A 217 16.40 -6.24 -10.07
C TRP A 217 15.72 -4.89 -9.79
N ILE A 218 15.75 -4.40 -8.55
CA ILE A 218 15.17 -3.10 -8.15
C ILE A 218 15.81 -1.97 -8.98
N ALA A 219 17.14 -1.92 -9.01
CA ALA A 219 17.86 -0.86 -9.69
C ALA A 219 17.58 -0.85 -11.20
N ARG A 220 17.62 -2.02 -11.85
CA ARG A 220 17.37 -2.12 -13.30
C ARG A 220 15.93 -1.78 -13.67
N ASP A 221 14.96 -2.20 -12.86
CA ASP A 221 13.55 -1.86 -13.07
C ASP A 221 13.32 -0.35 -12.97
N ALA A 222 13.89 0.29 -11.94
CA ALA A 222 13.81 1.74 -11.79
C ALA A 222 14.55 2.50 -12.89
N LEU A 223 15.76 2.08 -13.26
CA LEU A 223 16.53 2.73 -14.32
C LEU A 223 15.87 2.59 -15.69
N ARG A 224 15.27 1.44 -16.01
CA ARG A 224 14.54 1.23 -17.28
C ARG A 224 13.45 2.28 -17.48
N GLU A 225 12.75 2.64 -16.41
CA GLU A 225 11.62 3.56 -16.49
C GLU A 225 12.02 5.04 -16.33
N LEU A 226 13.02 5.32 -15.50
CA LEU A 226 13.38 6.70 -15.13
C LEU A 226 14.51 7.28 -15.98
N ALA A 227 15.45 6.45 -16.46
CA ALA A 227 16.57 6.94 -17.25
C ALA A 227 16.06 7.52 -18.57
N PRO A 228 16.68 8.59 -19.09
CA PRO A 228 16.35 9.09 -20.41
C PRO A 228 16.50 7.95 -21.42
N VAL A 229 15.51 7.83 -22.31
CA VAL A 229 15.62 6.93 -23.47
C VAL A 229 16.88 7.35 -24.22
N ARG A 230 17.80 6.41 -24.46
CA ARG A 230 18.91 6.66 -25.37
C ARG A 230 18.32 6.84 -26.78
N GLY A 231 17.97 8.07 -27.13
CA GLY A 231 17.71 8.45 -28.51
C GLY A 231 19.01 8.37 -29.28
N ARG A 232 18.95 7.75 -30.47
CA ARG A 232 19.98 7.81 -31.51
C ARG A 232 20.50 9.24 -31.59
N ALA A 233 21.82 9.39 -31.71
CA ALA A 233 22.43 10.64 -32.13
C ALA A 233 21.71 11.10 -33.40
N GLY A 234 20.91 12.15 -33.29
CA GLY A 234 20.48 12.93 -34.43
C GLY A 234 21.71 13.67 -34.90
N SER A 235 22.32 13.15 -35.96
CA SER A 235 23.25 13.88 -36.81
C SER A 235 22.58 15.18 -37.28
N CYS A 236 23.04 16.30 -36.75
CA CYS A 236 23.06 17.56 -37.49
C CYS A 236 24.40 17.65 -38.23
#